data_AF-A0A5E4MD09-F1
#
_entry.id   AF-A0A5E4MD09-F1
#
_cell.length_a   1.000
_cell.length_b   1.000
_cell.length_c   1.000
_cell.angle_alpha   90.00
_cell.angle_beta   90.00
_cell.angle_gamma   90.00
#
_symmetry.space_group_name_H-M   'P 1'
#
loop_
_entity.id
_entity.type
_entity.pdbx_description
1 polymer ?
#
loop_
_entity_poly.entity_id
_entity_poly.type
_entity_poly.pdbx_seq_one_letter_code
_entity_poly.pdbx_strand_id
1 'polypeptide(L)'
;MDGNQTLRFIEAYKAAKLIWDANHTDYCNKIKRNGALERVANEFNTGVSVVKIKIKNLRSYFPKERQKSLKRKSGSGADETNVSSWFAYAPLSFLLRIVRRLKKQ
;
A
#
# COMPACT_ATOMS: atom_id res chain seq x y z
N MET A 1 4.04 -15.06 6.59
CA MET A 1 4.17 -13.72 7.18
C MET A 1 2.89 -13.40 7.91
N ASP A 2 3.00 -13.20 9.21
CA ASP A 2 1.87 -12.87 10.10
C ASP A 2 1.30 -11.45 9.82
N GLY A 3 0.14 -11.13 10.39
CA GLY A 3 -0.47 -9.80 10.34
C GLY A 3 0.49 -8.70 10.83
N ASN A 4 1.23 -8.96 11.91
CA ASN A 4 2.19 -8.00 12.47
C ASN A 4 3.39 -7.74 11.55
N GLN A 5 3.90 -8.78 10.87
CA GLN A 5 4.96 -8.62 9.87
C GLN A 5 4.50 -7.78 8.68
N THR A 6 3.24 -7.92 8.30
CA THR A 6 2.67 -7.15 7.19
C THR A 6 2.49 -5.68 7.57
N LEU A 7 2.17 -5.35 8.83
CA LEU A 7 2.17 -3.97 9.33
C LEU A 7 3.55 -3.32 9.23
N ARG A 8 4.59 -3.97 9.78
CA ARG A 8 5.98 -3.49 9.71
C ARG A 8 6.43 -3.29 8.25
N PHE A 9 6.03 -4.21 7.36
CA PHE A 9 6.33 -4.09 5.94
C PHE A 9 5.68 -2.86 5.31
N ILE A 10 4.43 -2.55 5.67
CA ILE A 10 3.74 -1.36 5.16
C ILE A 10 4.41 -0.08 5.68
N GLU A 11 4.92 -0.07 6.91
CA GLU A 11 5.67 1.06 7.46
C GLU A 11 7.00 1.29 6.73
N ALA A 12 7.79 0.22 6.52
CA ALA A 12 9.03 0.30 5.74
C ALA A 12 8.74 0.75 4.29
N TYR A 13 7.69 0.22 3.68
CA TYR A 13 7.22 0.64 2.37
C TYR A 13 6.81 2.13 2.36
N LYS A 14 6.07 2.59 3.37
CA LYS A 14 5.66 4.00 3.52
C LYS A 14 6.87 4.92 3.68
N ALA A 15 7.90 4.51 4.43
CA ALA A 15 9.16 5.27 4.54
C ALA A 15 9.91 5.36 3.19
N ALA A 16 9.84 4.31 2.37
CA ALA A 16 10.46 4.23 1.06
C ALA A 16 9.65 4.98 -0.04
N LYS A 17 9.59 6.31 0.07
CA LYS A 17 8.86 7.20 -0.87
C LYS A 17 9.23 6.97 -2.34
N LEU A 18 10.48 6.62 -2.63
CA LEU A 18 10.97 6.31 -3.99
C LEU A 18 10.23 5.14 -4.67
N ILE A 19 9.58 4.27 -3.90
CA ILE A 19 8.88 3.09 -4.43
C ILE A 19 7.44 3.44 -4.84
N TRP A 20 6.79 4.34 -4.12
CA TRP A 20 5.35 4.59 -4.25
C TRP A 20 4.97 6.02 -4.62
N ASP A 21 5.83 6.99 -4.35
CA ASP A 21 5.58 8.41 -4.58
C ASP A 21 6.02 8.80 -5.98
N ALA A 22 5.05 8.86 -6.89
CA ALA A 22 5.29 9.27 -8.27
C ALA A 22 5.64 10.77 -8.42
N ASN A 23 5.47 11.58 -7.37
CA ASN A 23 5.85 13.00 -7.36
C ASN A 23 7.27 13.22 -6.84
N HIS A 24 7.91 12.19 -6.27
CA HIS A 24 9.28 12.32 -5.82
C HIS A 24 10.19 12.50 -7.03
N THR A 25 11.08 13.50 -7.01
CA THR A 25 11.97 13.85 -8.13
C THR A 25 12.82 12.65 -8.57
N ASP A 26 13.26 11.84 -7.59
CA ASP A 26 14.00 10.60 -7.82
C ASP A 26 13.15 9.37 -8.17
N TYR A 27 11.83 9.46 -8.32
CA TYR A 27 10.98 8.32 -8.70
C TYR A 27 11.34 7.76 -10.09
N CYS A 28 11.72 8.64 -11.02
CA CYS A 28 12.24 8.24 -12.33
C CYS A 28 13.61 7.56 -12.26
N ASN A 29 14.34 7.70 -11.14
CA ASN A 29 15.64 7.10 -10.96
C ASN A 29 15.49 5.61 -10.59
N LYS A 30 15.56 4.75 -11.61
CA LYS A 30 15.44 3.30 -11.48
C LYS A 30 16.46 2.72 -10.49
N ILE A 31 17.67 3.27 -10.42
CA ILE A 31 18.75 2.80 -9.53
C ILE A 31 18.35 3.04 -8.08
N LYS A 32 18.00 4.28 -7.73
CA LYS A 32 17.57 4.64 -6.37
C LYS A 32 16.31 3.86 -5.95
N ARG A 33 15.37 3.66 -6.88
CA ARG A 33 14.16 2.85 -6.61
C ARG A 33 14.49 1.38 -6.36
N ASN A 34 15.42 0.79 -7.13
CA ASN A 34 15.84 -0.58 -6.89
C ASN A 34 16.57 -0.71 -5.55
N GLY A 35 17.47 0.23 -5.23
CA GLY A 35 18.15 0.27 -3.93
C GLY A 35 17.17 0.39 -2.75
N ALA A 36 16.10 1.17 -2.90
CA ALA A 36 15.05 1.24 -1.88
C ALA A 36 14.31 -0.10 -1.71
N LEU A 37 14.00 -0.79 -2.81
CA LEU A 37 13.39 -2.13 -2.78
C LEU A 37 14.33 -3.18 -2.19
N GLU A 38 15.62 -3.12 -2.51
CA GLU A 38 16.68 -3.97 -1.95
C GLU A 38 16.86 -3.75 -0.46
N ARG A 39 16.77 -2.50 0.01
CA ARG A 39 16.82 -2.19 1.44
C ARG A 39 15.64 -2.81 2.19
N VAL A 40 14.43 -2.68 1.67
CA VAL A 40 13.23 -3.34 2.23
C VAL A 40 13.36 -4.86 2.15
N ALA A 41 13.91 -5.39 1.06
CA ALA A 41 14.13 -6.82 0.90
C ALA A 41 15.08 -7.37 1.97
N ASN A 42 16.22 -6.69 2.19
CA ASN A 42 17.21 -7.04 3.22
C ASN A 42 16.62 -6.93 4.64
N GLU A 43 15.87 -5.86 4.93
CA GLU A 43 15.24 -5.65 6.25
C GLU A 43 14.29 -6.80 6.63
N PHE A 44 13.61 -7.39 5.65
CA PHE A 44 12.70 -8.51 5.84
C PHE A 44 13.32 -9.87 5.49
N ASN A 45 14.64 -9.93 5.26
CA ASN A 45 15.36 -11.13 4.82
C ASN A 45 14.64 -11.87 3.68
N THR A 46 14.19 -11.12 2.67
CA THR A 46 13.42 -11.65 1.55
C THR A 46 13.99 -11.17 0.22
N GLY A 47 13.52 -11.73 -0.88
CA GLY A 47 13.92 -11.32 -2.22
C GLY A 47 13.19 -10.05 -2.68
N VAL A 48 13.86 -9.20 -3.44
CA VAL A 48 13.27 -8.02 -4.09
C VAL A 48 12.02 -8.37 -4.89
N SER A 49 12.00 -9.54 -5.53
CA SER A 49 10.84 -10.05 -6.27
C SER A 49 9.62 -10.27 -5.35
N VAL A 50 9.86 -10.84 -4.16
CA VAL A 50 8.80 -11.08 -3.16
C VAL A 50 8.24 -9.75 -2.64
N VAL A 51 9.12 -8.78 -2.37
CA VAL A 51 8.72 -7.41 -1.99
C VAL A 51 7.81 -6.79 -3.06
N LYS A 52 8.21 -6.87 -4.34
CA LYS A 52 7.43 -6.35 -5.47
C LYS A 52 6.06 -7.02 -5.57
N ILE A 53 6.00 -8.34 -5.47
CA ILE A 53 4.74 -9.11 -5.49
C ILE A 53 3.85 -8.70 -4.31
N LYS A 54 4.41 -8.56 -3.11
CA LYS A 54 3.67 -8.15 -1.92
C LYS A 54 3.09 -6.74 -2.07
N ILE A 55 3.87 -5.78 -2.54
CA ILE A 55 3.40 -4.42 -2.85
C ILE A 55 2.28 -4.46 -3.90
N LYS A 56 2.45 -5.24 -4.97
CA LYS A 56 1.43 -5.42 -6.01
C LYS A 56 0.13 -5.93 -5.40
N ASN A 57 0.21 -7.01 -4.61
CA ASN A 57 -0.95 -7.58 -3.93
C ASN A 57 -1.63 -6.54 -3.05
N LEU A 58 -0.90 -5.87 -2.15
CA LEU A 58 -1.44 -4.82 -1.28
C LEU A 58 -2.16 -3.71 -2.06
N ARG A 59 -1.55 -3.20 -3.14
CA ARG A 59 -2.15 -2.18 -4.02
C ARG A 59 -3.35 -2.70 -4.80
N SER A 60 -3.42 -3.99 -5.12
CA SER A 60 -4.57 -4.61 -5.78
C SER A 60 -5.74 -4.88 -4.82
N TYR A 61 -5.46 -5.26 -3.57
CA TYR A 61 -6.49 -5.47 -2.55
C TYR A 61 -7.08 -4.15 -2.03
N PHE A 62 -6.25 -3.12 -1.86
CA PHE A 62 -6.65 -1.83 -1.29
C PHE A 62 -7.86 -1.12 -1.94
N PRO A 63 -7.90 -0.91 -3.27
CA PRO A 63 -9.04 -0.27 -3.92
C PRO A 63 -10.29 -1.15 -3.89
N LYS A 64 -10.14 -2.49 -3.94
CA LYS A 64 -11.27 -3.43 -3.83
C LYS A 64 -11.92 -3.34 -2.46
N GLU A 65 -11.10 -3.33 -1.40
CA GLU A 65 -11.56 -3.20 -0.03
C GLU A 65 -12.22 -1.85 0.23
N ARG A 66 -11.63 -0.77 -0.30
CA ARG A 66 -12.24 0.57 -0.28
C ARG A 66 -13.55 0.65 -1.06
N GLN A 67 -13.67 -0.04 -2.19
CA GLN A 67 -14.90 0.00 -2.98
C GLN A 67 -16.03 -0.76 -2.27
N LYS A 68 -15.73 -1.91 -1.66
CA LYS A 68 -16.65 -2.61 -0.76
C LYS A 68 -17.10 -1.69 0.37
N SER A 69 -16.17 -0.96 1.00
CA SER A 69 -16.51 -0.04 2.08
C SER A 69 -17.40 1.14 1.66
N LEU A 70 -17.20 1.66 0.45
CA LEU A 70 -17.98 2.80 -0.07
C LEU A 70 -19.35 2.38 -0.57
N LYS A 71 -19.47 1.25 -1.27
CA LYS A 71 -20.76 0.75 -1.78
C LYS A 71 -21.74 0.43 -0.64
N ARG A 72 -21.24 -0.04 0.50
CA ARG A 72 -22.04 -0.32 1.71
C ARG A 72 -22.59 0.94 2.41
N LYS A 73 -22.06 2.14 2.11
CA LYS A 73 -22.59 3.42 2.66
C LYS A 73 -23.78 3.99 1.88
N SER A 74 -24.11 3.48 0.69
CA SER A 74 -25.15 4.05 -0.18
C SER A 74 -26.39 3.17 -0.37
N GLY A 75 -26.51 2.04 0.33
CA GLY A 75 -27.71 1.19 0.30
C GLY A 75 -27.90 0.45 1.62
N SER A 76 -29.08 0.60 2.22
CA SER A 76 -29.51 0.01 3.50
C SER A 76 -29.33 -1.52 3.59
N GLY A 77 -29.16 -2.00 4.83
CA GLY A 77 -29.55 -3.35 5.27
C GLY A 77 -28.39 -4.27 5.69
N ALA A 78 -28.28 -4.48 7.01
CA ALA A 78 -27.70 -5.63 7.72
C ALA A 78 -26.39 -6.26 7.19
N ASP A 79 -25.31 -6.04 7.92
CA ASP A 79 -24.46 -7.08 8.57
C ASP A 79 -23.12 -6.43 8.94
N GLU A 80 -22.84 -6.47 10.23
CA GLU A 80 -21.86 -5.66 10.93
C GLU A 80 -20.42 -5.97 10.49
N THR A 81 -19.61 -4.90 10.45
CA THR A 81 -18.14 -4.94 10.57
C THR A 81 -17.34 -5.76 9.55
N ASN A 82 -16.96 -5.15 8.42
CA ASN A 82 -15.67 -5.51 7.79
C ASN A 82 -15.04 -4.45 6.87
N VAL A 83 -15.01 -3.19 7.33
CA VAL A 83 -14.09 -2.18 6.76
C VAL A 83 -12.99 -1.87 7.77
N SER A 84 -13.32 -1.95 9.05
CA SER A 84 -12.39 -1.76 10.17
C SER A 84 -11.48 -2.97 10.44
N SER A 85 -11.75 -4.15 9.85
CA SER A 85 -11.03 -5.39 10.19
C SER A 85 -9.76 -5.63 9.36
N TRP A 86 -9.62 -4.98 8.19
CA TRP A 86 -8.37 -5.14 7.45
C TRP A 86 -7.26 -4.33 8.11
N PHE A 87 -6.44 -5.02 8.91
CA PHE A 87 -5.32 -4.44 9.66
C PHE A 87 -4.37 -3.58 8.80
N ALA A 88 -4.26 -3.85 7.50
CA ALA A 88 -3.43 -3.11 6.56
C ALA A 88 -4.09 -1.84 5.98
N TYR A 89 -5.39 -1.61 6.17
CA TYR A 89 -6.11 -0.47 5.60
C TYR A 89 -5.63 0.88 6.16
N ALA A 90 -5.59 1.00 7.48
CA ALA A 90 -5.11 2.20 8.18
C ALA A 90 -3.70 2.62 7.74
N PRO A 91 -2.69 1.72 7.76
CA PRO A 91 -1.34 2.08 7.35
C PRO A 91 -1.18 2.25 5.83
N LEU A 92 -2.07 1.73 4.97
CA LEU A 92 -2.06 1.99 3.50
C LEU A 92 -2.80 3.26 3.07
N SER A 93 -3.54 3.90 3.99
CA SER A 93 -4.34 5.10 3.70
C SER A 93 -3.53 6.26 3.10
N PHE A 94 -2.21 6.33 3.34
CA PHE A 94 -1.33 7.35 2.73
C PHE A 94 -1.35 7.30 1.20
N LEU A 95 -1.58 6.13 0.59
CA LEU A 95 -1.67 5.97 -0.85
C LEU A 95 -2.86 6.76 -1.44
N LEU A 96 -3.96 6.91 -0.69
CA LEU A 96 -5.12 7.69 -1.13
C LEU A 96 -4.80 9.17 -1.27
N ARG A 97 -3.91 9.69 -0.42
CA ARG A 97 -3.51 11.10 -0.46
C ARG A 97 -2.82 11.45 -1.79
N ILE A 98 -2.13 10.49 -2.40
CA ILE A 98 -1.42 10.65 -3.67
C ILE A 98 -2.39 10.55 -4.84
N VAL A 99 -3.25 9.52 -4.85
CA VAL A 99 -4.18 9.25 -5.97
C VAL A 99 -5.19 10.39 -6.15
N ARG A 100 -5.59 11.07 -5.06
CA ARG A 100 -6.50 12.24 -5.15
C ARG A 100 -5.90 13.43 -5.90
N ARG A 101 -4.57 13.56 -5.98
CA ARG A 101 -3.94 14.66 -6.75
C ARG A 101 -3.94 14.41 -8.27
N LEU A 102 -4.09 13.17 -8.71
CA LEU A 102 -4.13 12.82 -10.15
C LEU A 102 -5.51 12.99 -10.80
N LYS A 103 -6.55 13.37 -10.04
CA LYS A 103 -7.90 13.69 -10.57
C LYS A 103 -8.22 15.19 -10.57
N LYS A 104 -7.20 16.04 -10.65
CA LYS A 104 -7.35 17.48 -10.92
C LYS A 104 -6.47 17.86 -12.11
N GLN A 105 -7.01 17.62 -13.30
CA GLN A 105 -6.88 18.47 -14.48
C GLN A 105 -8.16 18.30 -15.28
#